data_AF-A0A2R6DA33-F1
#
_entry.id   AF-A0A2R6DA33-F1
#
_cell.length_a   1.000
_cell.length_b   1.000
_cell.length_c   1.000
_cell.angle_alpha   90.00
_cell.angle_beta   90.00
_cell.angle_gamma   90.00
#
_symmetry.space_group_name_H-M   'P 1'
#
loop_
_entity.id
_entity.type
_entity.pdbx_description
1 polymer ?
#
loop_
_entity_poly.entity_id
_entity_poly.type
_entity_poly.pdbx_seq_one_letter_code
_entity_poly.pdbx_strand_id
1 'polypeptide(L)'
;MTRLTTHAPATDPRFPVPLRGIDIDAETRRAHWDDQVDVIALRFACCDAYYPGVSCHEAATDHDPVGWPRDRLSLACGLCHVVEYDPAVKCSASVASGTSEVPARATSDASEQDRLPEPGWSNSRGLSCCPRCILLL
;
A
#
# COMPACT_ATOMS: atom_id res chain seq x y z
N MET A 1 4.91 17.39 0.56
CA MET A 1 3.64 16.65 0.73
C MET A 1 3.05 17.01 2.09
N THR A 2 1.72 17.07 2.21
CA THR A 2 1.06 17.30 3.51
C THR A 2 1.11 16.01 4.33
N ARG A 3 1.51 16.12 5.60
CA ARG A 3 1.43 15.04 6.59
C ARG A 3 0.25 15.27 7.52
N LEU A 4 -0.39 14.19 7.93
CA LEU A 4 -1.61 14.18 8.73
C LEU A 4 -1.41 13.27 9.95
N THR A 5 -2.01 13.68 11.05
CA THR A 5 -2.04 12.91 12.30
C THR A 5 -3.48 12.49 12.56
N THR A 6 -3.74 11.18 12.60
CA THR A 6 -5.09 10.60 12.65
C THR A 6 -5.22 9.63 13.82
N HIS A 7 -6.12 9.95 14.74
CA HIS A 7 -6.44 9.15 15.94
C HIS A 7 -7.84 8.56 15.85
N ALA A 8 -8.21 7.64 16.76
CA ALA A 8 -9.61 7.28 16.92
C ALA A 8 -10.44 8.52 17.36
N PRO A 9 -11.69 8.70 16.89
CA PRO A 9 -12.44 7.83 15.97
C PRO A 9 -12.13 8.06 14.48
N ALA A 10 -11.36 9.09 14.11
CA ALA A 10 -11.09 9.45 12.72
C ALA A 10 -10.43 8.31 11.91
N THR A 11 -10.61 8.38 10.59
CA THR A 11 -10.14 7.39 9.61
C THR A 11 -9.70 8.10 8.34
N ASP A 12 -8.74 7.52 7.62
CA ASP A 12 -8.43 7.93 6.25
C ASP A 12 -9.47 7.32 5.28
N PRO A 13 -10.22 8.11 4.49
CA PRO A 13 -11.28 7.60 3.61
C PRO A 13 -10.77 6.83 2.39
N ARG A 14 -9.45 6.80 2.14
CA ARG A 14 -8.84 6.08 1.00
C ARG A 14 -8.76 4.57 1.23
N PHE A 15 -8.94 4.13 2.48
CA PHE A 15 -8.87 2.72 2.88
C PHE A 15 -10.22 2.28 3.48
N PRO A 16 -10.75 1.09 3.12
CA PRO A 16 -12.00 0.58 3.69
C PRO A 16 -11.88 0.15 5.16
N VAL A 17 -10.65 0.08 5.69
CA VAL A 17 -10.31 -0.22 7.09
C VAL A 17 -9.55 0.99 7.65
N PRO A 18 -9.78 1.43 8.90
CA PRO A 18 -9.12 2.61 9.47
C PRO A 18 -7.60 2.59 9.34
N LEU A 19 -7.02 3.59 8.66
CA LEU A 19 -5.60 3.93 8.73
C LEU A 19 -5.39 5.10 9.71
N ARG A 20 -4.39 5.00 10.60
CA ARG A 20 -4.12 5.92 11.71
C ARG A 20 -2.63 6.06 12.04
N GLY A 21 -2.31 7.07 12.86
CA GLY A 21 -0.99 7.35 13.42
C GLY A 21 -0.53 8.80 13.23
N ILE A 22 0.74 9.07 13.52
CA ILE A 22 1.32 10.42 13.64
C ILE A 22 2.17 10.81 12.42
N ASP A 23 1.96 12.02 11.92
CA ASP A 23 2.67 12.69 10.81
C ASP A 23 2.89 11.79 9.60
N ILE A 24 1.78 11.23 9.11
CA ILE A 24 1.71 10.28 8.00
C ILE A 24 1.38 11.01 6.70
N ASP A 25 2.09 10.72 5.61
CA ASP A 25 1.80 11.26 4.28
C ASP A 25 0.73 10.43 3.51
N ALA A 26 0.45 10.82 2.27
CA ALA A 26 -0.49 10.07 1.43
C ALA A 26 -0.02 8.62 1.19
N GLU A 27 1.27 8.38 1.02
CA GLU A 27 1.84 7.06 0.72
C GLU A 27 2.10 6.23 1.98
N THR A 28 1.53 6.62 3.13
CA THR A 28 1.67 5.99 4.47
C THR A 28 3.06 6.12 5.11
N ARG A 29 3.97 6.90 4.51
CA ARG A 29 5.25 7.25 5.13
C ARG A 29 5.03 8.11 6.36
N ARG A 30 5.94 8.04 7.32
CA ARG A 30 5.90 8.82 8.56
C ARG A 30 7.15 9.69 8.67
N ALA A 31 7.11 10.82 9.37
CA ALA A 31 8.24 11.75 9.43
C ALA A 31 9.61 11.15 9.85
N HIS A 32 9.64 9.99 10.53
CA HIS A 32 10.86 9.28 10.93
C HIS A 32 11.27 8.11 10.02
N TRP A 33 10.38 7.68 9.11
CA TRP A 33 10.57 6.61 8.11
C TRP A 33 9.88 7.06 6.82
N ASP A 34 10.67 7.70 5.96
CA ASP A 34 10.25 8.50 4.82
C ASP A 34 10.96 8.09 3.52
N ASP A 35 11.52 6.88 3.47
CA ASP A 35 12.11 6.32 2.25
C ASP A 35 11.01 5.95 1.25
N GLN A 36 11.37 5.82 -0.03
CA GLN A 36 10.46 5.36 -1.08
C GLN A 36 9.87 3.96 -0.81
N VAL A 37 10.51 3.17 0.06
CA VAL A 37 10.04 1.85 0.50
C VAL A 37 9.12 1.87 1.72
N ASP A 38 9.04 2.98 2.48
CA ASP A 38 8.27 3.09 3.74
C ASP A 38 6.76 3.29 3.51
N VAL A 39 6.18 2.53 2.56
CA VAL A 39 4.80 2.69 2.05
C VAL A 39 3.82 1.63 2.55
N ILE A 40 4.14 0.97 3.65
CA ILE A 40 3.35 -0.14 4.22
C ILE A 40 2.84 0.20 5.62
N ALA A 41 1.55 -0.07 5.84
CA ALA A 41 0.94 -0.06 7.16
C ALA A 41 0.53 -1.49 7.59
N LEU A 42 0.71 -1.78 8.88
CA LEU A 42 0.42 -3.05 9.55
C LEU A 42 -0.95 -2.96 10.24
N ARG A 43 -1.82 -3.97 10.06
CA ARG A 43 -3.06 -4.12 10.85
C ARG A 43 -2.72 -4.66 12.24
N PHE A 44 -3.24 -4.03 13.29
CA PHE A 44 -3.08 -4.50 14.67
C PHE A 44 -4.35 -5.19 15.18
N ALA A 45 -4.18 -6.34 15.85
CA ALA A 45 -5.28 -7.19 16.33
C ALA A 45 -6.03 -6.59 17.53
N CYS A 46 -5.42 -5.66 18.26
CA CYS A 46 -6.04 -5.00 19.43
C CYS A 46 -7.17 -4.02 19.07
N CYS A 47 -7.07 -3.34 17.93
CA CYS A 47 -8.02 -2.27 17.54
C CYS A 47 -8.46 -2.31 16.06
N ASP A 48 -8.07 -3.36 15.34
CA ASP A 48 -8.45 -3.67 13.96
C ASP A 48 -8.18 -2.53 12.94
N ALA A 49 -7.14 -1.75 13.19
CA ALA A 49 -6.73 -0.60 12.38
C ALA A 49 -5.29 -0.74 11.88
N TYR A 50 -5.00 -0.09 10.75
CA TYR A 50 -3.69 0.01 10.12
C TYR A 50 -2.88 1.18 10.68
N TYR A 51 -1.60 0.94 10.96
CA TYR A 51 -0.62 1.98 11.32
C TYR A 51 0.71 1.71 10.60
N PRO A 52 1.47 2.73 10.14
CA PRO A 52 2.78 2.55 9.49
C PRO A 52 3.85 1.87 10.35
N GLY A 53 3.62 1.70 11.65
CA GLY A 53 4.49 0.95 12.54
C GLY A 53 4.05 1.02 13.99
N VAL A 54 4.71 0.23 14.84
CA VAL A 54 4.39 0.08 16.27
C VAL A 54 4.36 1.43 16.99
N SER A 55 5.37 2.28 16.81
CA SER A 55 5.39 3.60 17.46
C SER A 55 4.44 4.65 16.86
N CYS A 56 3.76 4.36 15.75
CA CYS A 56 2.58 5.14 15.32
C CYS A 56 1.30 4.66 16.02
N HIS A 57 1.23 3.38 16.41
CA HIS A 57 0.11 2.82 17.19
C HIS A 57 0.23 3.22 18.68
N GLU A 58 1.40 3.07 19.29
CA GLU A 58 1.69 3.49 20.67
C GLU A 58 1.43 4.99 20.90
N ALA A 59 1.80 5.84 19.93
CA ALA A 59 1.59 7.28 20.03
C ALA A 59 0.13 7.71 19.78
N ALA A 60 -0.71 6.82 19.22
CA ALA A 60 -2.08 7.14 18.81
C ALA A 60 -3.16 6.36 19.59
N THR A 61 -2.78 5.55 20.58
CA THR A 61 -3.70 4.70 21.36
C THR A 61 -3.21 4.50 22.80
N ASP A 62 -4.16 4.34 23.74
CA ASP A 62 -3.87 4.14 25.16
C ASP A 62 -3.73 2.65 25.55
N HIS A 63 -3.30 1.78 24.62
CA HIS A 63 -3.18 0.34 24.86
C HIS A 63 -1.99 -0.27 24.12
N ASP A 64 -1.51 -1.42 24.60
CA ASP A 64 -0.34 -2.07 24.00
C ASP A 64 -0.61 -2.64 22.59
N PRO A 65 0.39 -2.59 21.68
CA PRO A 65 0.30 -3.17 20.35
C PRO A 65 0.16 -4.69 20.39
N VAL A 66 -0.91 -5.22 19.80
CA VAL A 66 -1.07 -6.67 19.56
C VAL A 66 -0.97 -6.95 18.06
N GLY A 67 0.08 -7.66 17.64
CA GLY A 67 0.25 -8.10 16.26
C GLY A 67 -0.58 -9.35 15.94
N TRP A 68 -0.94 -9.54 14.67
CA TRP A 68 -1.47 -10.82 14.19
C TRP A 68 -0.33 -11.85 14.05
N PRO A 69 -0.62 -13.17 14.20
CA PRO A 69 0.34 -14.21 13.82
C PRO A 69 0.62 -14.18 12.31
N ARG A 70 1.78 -14.70 11.90
CA ARG A 70 2.31 -14.55 10.52
C ARG A 70 1.37 -15.02 9.42
N ASP A 71 0.55 -16.03 9.70
CA ASP A 71 -0.46 -16.61 8.80
C ASP A 71 -1.73 -15.76 8.65
N ARG A 72 -1.88 -14.71 9.47
CA ARG A 72 -3.01 -13.76 9.47
C ARG A 72 -2.56 -12.30 9.46
N LEU A 73 -1.29 -12.04 9.13
CA LEU A 73 -0.83 -10.68 8.89
C LEU A 73 -1.59 -10.08 7.71
N SER A 74 -1.92 -8.81 7.85
CA SER A 74 -2.68 -8.03 6.88
C SER A 74 -1.96 -6.70 6.72
N LEU A 75 -1.55 -6.38 5.49
CA LEU A 75 -0.85 -5.14 5.14
C LEU A 75 -1.72 -4.25 4.25
N ALA A 76 -1.55 -2.94 4.40
CA ALA A 76 -2.07 -1.94 3.48
C ALA A 76 -0.90 -1.21 2.82
N CYS A 77 -0.97 -0.96 1.51
CA CYS A 77 0.03 -0.20 0.78
C CYS A 77 -0.47 1.21 0.47
N GLY A 78 0.28 2.24 0.87
CA GLY A 78 -0.06 3.63 0.64
C GLY A 78 0.01 4.09 -0.81
N LEU A 79 0.78 3.39 -1.65
CA LEU A 79 0.99 3.76 -3.06
C LEU A 79 -0.14 3.28 -3.98
N CYS A 80 -0.69 2.09 -3.74
CA CYS A 80 -1.76 1.49 -4.57
C CYS A 80 -3.10 1.32 -3.85
N HIS A 81 -3.19 1.72 -2.57
CA HIS A 81 -4.35 1.56 -1.67
C HIS A 81 -4.88 0.12 -1.53
N VAL A 82 -4.11 -0.88 -1.95
CA VAL A 82 -4.42 -2.29 -1.70
C VAL A 82 -4.36 -2.54 -0.19
N VAL A 83 -5.45 -3.07 0.35
CA VAL A 83 -5.58 -3.62 1.69
C VAL A 83 -5.64 -5.15 1.63
N GLU A 84 -5.43 -5.82 2.76
CA GLU A 84 -5.59 -7.27 2.88
C GLU A 84 -4.57 -8.09 2.09
N TYR A 85 -3.31 -7.62 2.03
CA TYR A 85 -2.22 -8.45 1.54
C TYR A 85 -1.98 -9.65 2.48
N ASP A 86 -2.28 -10.84 1.98
CA ASP A 86 -2.00 -12.15 2.59
C ASP A 86 -0.55 -12.57 2.26
N PRO A 87 0.35 -12.76 3.25
CA PRO A 87 1.75 -13.11 3.01
C PRO A 87 1.95 -14.52 2.41
N ALA A 88 0.92 -15.38 2.39
CA ALA A 88 0.96 -16.62 1.61
C ALA A 88 0.77 -16.38 0.10
N VAL A 89 0.29 -15.20 -0.31
CA VAL A 89 0.09 -14.84 -1.72
C VAL A 89 1.37 -14.27 -2.31
N LYS A 90 2.19 -15.16 -2.88
CA LYS A 90 3.34 -14.75 -3.69
C LYS A 90 2.89 -13.95 -4.92
N CYS A 91 3.17 -12.65 -4.91
CA CYS A 91 3.18 -11.82 -6.11
C CYS A 91 4.40 -12.16 -6.98
N SER A 92 4.22 -12.97 -8.01
CA SER A 92 5.23 -13.18 -9.06
C SER A 92 5.13 -12.09 -10.12
N ALA A 93 6.23 -11.44 -10.45
CA ALA A 93 6.31 -10.55 -11.61
C ALA A 93 6.21 -11.39 -12.90
N SER A 94 4.99 -11.57 -13.41
CA SER A 94 4.77 -12.01 -14.78
C SER A 94 5.06 -10.82 -15.69
N VAL A 95 6.30 -10.73 -16.21
CA VAL A 95 6.51 -9.99 -17.44
C VAL A 95 5.63 -10.64 -18.51
N ALA A 96 4.61 -9.92 -18.96
CA ALA A 96 3.85 -10.36 -20.12
C ALA A 96 4.80 -10.27 -21.31
N SER A 97 5.37 -11.40 -21.73
CA SER A 97 6.12 -11.55 -22.98
C SER A 97 5.18 -11.43 -24.18
N GLY A 98 4.48 -10.31 -24.29
CA GLY A 98 3.70 -9.92 -25.45
C GLY A 98 4.65 -9.32 -26.48
N THR A 99 4.96 -10.10 -27.52
CA THR A 99 5.62 -9.59 -28.72
C THR A 99 4.74 -8.51 -29.34
N SER A 100 5.20 -7.26 -29.30
CA SER A 100 4.48 -6.12 -29.83
C SER A 100 4.51 -6.13 -31.36
N GLU A 101 3.38 -6.43 -31.99
CA GLU A 101 3.09 -6.00 -33.36
C GLU A 101 2.08 -4.86 -33.31
N VAL A 102 2.55 -3.64 -33.61
CA VAL A 102 1.75 -2.41 -33.57
C VAL A 102 1.17 -2.11 -34.96
N PRO A 103 -0.16 -2.11 -35.16
CA PRO A 103 -0.76 -1.50 -36.33
C PRO A 103 -0.84 0.03 -36.13
N ALA A 104 -0.21 0.80 -37.02
CA ALA A 104 -0.09 2.24 -36.87
C ALA A 104 -1.29 3.04 -37.40
N ARG A 105 -1.88 3.92 -36.58
CA ARG A 105 -2.27 5.30 -36.96
C ARG A 105 -2.73 6.19 -35.77
N ALA A 106 -2.39 7.48 -35.85
CA ALA A 106 -2.70 8.58 -34.90
C ALA A 106 -4.20 8.99 -34.91
N THR A 107 -4.78 9.85 -34.05
CA THR A 107 -4.36 11.14 -33.40
C THR A 107 -5.17 11.40 -32.10
N SER A 108 -4.92 12.34 -31.17
CA SER A 108 -3.90 13.40 -30.92
C SER A 108 -4.06 14.00 -29.49
N ASP A 109 -3.11 14.86 -29.07
CA ASP A 109 -3.20 15.83 -27.95
C ASP A 109 -3.58 15.30 -26.54
N ALA A 110 -2.68 14.48 -26.01
CA ALA A 110 -2.23 14.60 -24.61
C ALA A 110 -0.76 14.15 -24.55
N SER A 111 0.03 14.69 -23.61
CA SER A 111 1.43 14.29 -23.42
C SER A 111 1.53 12.81 -23.04
N GLU A 112 1.84 11.96 -24.01
CA GLU A 112 1.86 10.49 -23.87
C GLU A 112 2.93 9.96 -22.90
N GLN A 113 3.79 10.85 -22.39
CA GLN A 113 4.91 10.54 -21.51
C GLN A 113 4.54 10.51 -20.01
N ASP A 114 3.36 11.03 -19.62
CA ASP A 114 2.86 10.97 -18.23
C ASP A 114 1.76 9.91 -18.01
N ARG A 115 1.42 9.12 -19.04
CA ARG A 115 0.59 7.91 -18.90
C ARG A 115 1.45 6.68 -19.12
N LEU A 116 2.23 6.33 -18.11
CA LEU A 116 2.67 4.94 -17.98
C LEU A 116 1.39 4.07 -17.95
N PRO A 117 1.27 3.03 -18.81
CA PRO A 117 0.17 2.10 -18.69
C PRO A 117 0.29 1.42 -17.34
N GLU A 118 -0.74 1.57 -16.48
CA GLU A 118 -0.82 0.88 -15.18
C GLU A 118 -0.45 -0.59 -15.39
N PRO A 119 0.74 -1.03 -14.94
CA PRO A 119 1.23 -2.32 -15.35
C PRO A 119 0.41 -3.34 -14.54
N GLY A 120 -0.48 -4.05 -15.24
CA GLY A 120 -1.45 -4.99 -14.67
C GLY A 120 -0.78 -6.21 -14.05
N TRP A 121 -0.05 -6.00 -12.95
CA TRP A 121 0.62 -7.01 -12.18
C TRP A 121 -0.42 -7.66 -11.30
N SER A 122 -0.79 -8.89 -11.64
CA SER A 122 -1.67 -9.73 -10.84
C SER A 122 -0.92 -10.94 -10.32
N ASN A 123 -1.20 -11.34 -9.08
CA ASN A 123 -0.72 -12.64 -8.58
C ASN A 123 -1.52 -13.80 -9.19
N SER A 124 -1.13 -15.02 -8.82
CA SER A 124 -1.80 -16.27 -9.21
C SER A 124 -3.28 -16.38 -8.79
N ARG A 125 -3.81 -15.45 -7.98
CA ARG A 125 -5.24 -15.33 -7.64
C ARG A 125 -5.94 -14.16 -8.36
N GLY A 126 -5.26 -13.44 -9.25
CA GLY A 126 -5.83 -12.31 -10.01
C GLY A 126 -5.89 -10.97 -9.25
N LEU A 127 -5.37 -10.90 -8.02
CA LEU A 127 -5.37 -9.65 -7.24
C LEU A 127 -4.20 -8.74 -7.67
N SER A 128 -4.44 -7.42 -7.67
CA SER A 128 -3.42 -6.41 -8.00
C SER A 128 -2.22 -6.47 -7.05
N CYS A 129 -1.02 -6.55 -7.61
CA CYS A 129 0.26 -6.59 -6.94
C CYS A 129 1.07 -5.34 -7.29
N CYS A 130 1.28 -4.44 -6.32
CA CYS A 130 2.18 -3.32 -6.55
C CYS A 130 3.64 -3.80 -6.67
N PRO A 131 4.40 -3.39 -7.72
CA PRO A 131 5.81 -3.76 -7.88
C PRO A 131 6.69 -3.44 -6.67
N ARG A 132 6.37 -2.35 -5.96
CA ARG A 132 7.14 -1.90 -4.78
C ARG A 132 6.87 -2.74 -3.52
N CYS A 133 5.74 -3.47 -3.46
CA CYS A 133 5.43 -4.37 -2.34
C CYS A 133 6.23 -5.68 -2.38
N ILE A 134 6.68 -6.12 -3.57
CA ILE A 134 7.43 -7.38 -3.75
C ILE A 134 8.83 -7.32 -3.13
N LEU A 135 9.41 -6.13 -2.94
CA LEU A 135 10.76 -5.93 -2.43
C LEU A 135 10.82 -5.73 -0.89
N LEU A 136 9.70 -5.88 -0.19
CA LEU A 136 9.54 -5.57 1.23
C LEU A 136 9.31 -6.81 2.12
N LEU A 137 9.48 -8.02 1.55
CA LEU A 137 9.33 -9.33 2.21
C LEU A 137 10.42 -10.32 1.76
#